data_AF-A0A641S6D2-F1
#
_entry.id   AF-A0A641S6D2-F1
#
_cell.length_a   1.000
_cell.length_b   1.000
_cell.length_c   1.000
_cell.angle_alpha   90.00
_cell.angle_beta   90.00
_cell.angle_gamma   90.00
#
_symmetry.space_group_name_H-M   'P 1'
#
loop_
_entity.id
_entity.type
_entity.pdbx_description
1 polymer ?
#
loop_
_entity_poly.entity_id
_entity_poly.type
_entity_poly.pdbx_seq_one_letter_code
_entity_poly.pdbx_strand_id
1 'polypeptide(L)'
;DNVQFGDYTWSKKKEDGVTPLQGIKNLLGDRVKINYAKGCSLASLDTSGIAEAVDAARHSDVALIFVGSSSTAFVRHTQEPSTSGEGIDLSDISLTGAQEQLIREVFAVGKPVVVILVAGKPFAIPWVKENIPAILAQWYAGEQEGNSIADILFGNVNPSGKLTFSFPQSTGHLPVYYNYLPTDKGYYKEPGTYEKPGRDYVFSNSSPLWAFGYGLSYTQFEYLKAVTDKELYQANDTICVTVQLRNTGKRTGKEVIQVYMRDVVSSVMTPVKQLKGFRKVDLLPGQIRETTIMIPVHEFYLTDDLGNRYLEPGKFELQVGTSSDRIYFNLPVYIGSSGKRGQTVPSTSFKSQTDGKVIQVKGTVRDIQATPLARVKVQSEESGESALTDYRGTYTIKVKDNGRLIFSKKGFADKTIEVEGQTDVSIQMAKDE
;
A
#
# COMPACT_ATOMS: atom_id res chain seq x y z
N ASP A 1 3.41 -3.33 34.18
CA ASP A 1 4.73 -3.97 34.33
C ASP A 1 4.58 -5.50 34.16
N ASN A 2 4.17 -5.93 32.97
CA ASN A 2 3.97 -7.33 32.59
C ASN A 2 4.60 -7.54 31.21
N VAL A 3 5.04 -8.76 30.91
CA VAL A 3 5.44 -9.17 29.56
C VAL A 3 4.17 -9.58 28.80
N GLN A 4 4.03 -9.19 27.53
CA GLN A 4 2.92 -9.66 26.71
C GLN A 4 3.40 -10.74 25.75
N PHE A 5 3.25 -12.00 26.17
CA PHE A 5 3.47 -13.13 25.27
C PHE A 5 2.25 -13.37 24.36
N GLY A 6 2.51 -13.87 23.16
CA GLY A 6 1.48 -14.37 22.24
C GLY A 6 0.86 -15.68 22.70
N ASP A 7 -0.13 -16.15 21.95
CA ASP A 7 -0.63 -17.52 22.12
C ASP A 7 0.44 -18.54 21.73
N TYR A 8 0.18 -19.81 22.03
CA TYR A 8 1.15 -20.90 21.85
C TYR A 8 2.47 -20.72 22.63
N THR A 9 2.49 -19.81 23.60
CA THR A 9 3.55 -19.72 24.61
C THR A 9 3.31 -20.68 25.77
N TRP A 10 4.41 -21.07 26.43
CA TRP A 10 4.36 -21.92 27.61
C TRP A 10 4.09 -21.13 28.91
N SER A 11 4.31 -19.81 28.90
CA SER A 11 4.13 -18.97 30.07
C SER A 11 3.59 -17.57 29.74
N LYS A 12 2.91 -16.98 30.74
CA LYS A 12 2.51 -15.58 30.82
C LYS A 12 3.08 -14.88 32.05
N LYS A 13 3.93 -15.56 32.83
CA LYS A 13 4.48 -15.00 34.06
C LYS A 13 5.47 -13.92 33.72
N LYS A 14 5.48 -12.87 34.54
CA LYS A 14 6.40 -11.75 34.40
C LYS A 14 7.84 -12.21 34.52
N GLU A 15 8.12 -13.17 35.39
CA GLU A 15 9.47 -13.70 35.65
C GLU A 15 10.11 -14.40 34.44
N ASP A 16 9.30 -14.87 33.49
CA ASP A 16 9.77 -15.61 32.31
C ASP A 16 10.14 -14.70 31.13
N GLY A 17 10.16 -13.38 31.33
CA GLY A 17 10.63 -12.43 30.33
C GLY A 17 10.95 -11.05 30.90
N VAL A 18 11.43 -10.17 30.03
CA VAL A 18 11.78 -8.80 30.38
C VAL A 18 10.61 -7.90 30.03
N THR A 19 9.99 -7.30 31.03
CA THR A 19 8.91 -6.33 30.80
C THR A 19 9.45 -5.05 30.18
N PRO A 20 8.62 -4.24 29.51
CA PRO A 20 9.05 -2.93 29.02
C PRO A 20 9.65 -2.04 30.12
N LEU A 21 9.06 -2.01 31.32
CA LEU A 21 9.60 -1.25 32.44
C LEU A 21 10.98 -1.76 32.85
N GLN A 22 11.15 -3.08 32.92
CA GLN A 22 12.43 -3.70 33.29
C GLN A 22 13.49 -3.44 32.23
N GLY A 23 13.18 -3.55 30.95
CA GLY A 23 14.13 -3.28 29.86
C GLY A 23 14.60 -1.83 29.85
N ILE A 24 13.69 -0.88 30.07
CA ILE A 24 14.05 0.54 30.19
C ILE A 24 14.95 0.77 31.41
N LYS A 25 14.60 0.19 32.57
CA LYS A 25 15.42 0.27 33.79
C LYS A 25 16.80 -0.33 33.60
N ASN A 26 16.89 -1.51 32.97
CA ASN A 26 18.15 -2.18 32.66
C ASN A 26 19.05 -1.30 31.79
N LEU A 27 18.47 -0.68 30.76
CA LEU A 27 19.22 0.14 29.83
C LEU A 27 19.67 1.47 30.45
N LEU A 28 18.80 2.15 31.21
CA LEU A 28 19.08 3.49 31.73
C LEU A 28 19.82 3.50 33.07
N GLY A 29 19.59 2.49 33.92
CA GLY A 29 20.01 2.51 35.32
C GLY A 29 19.48 3.74 36.05
N ASP A 30 20.29 4.33 36.92
CA ASP A 30 19.92 5.51 37.72
C ASP A 30 20.11 6.85 36.98
N ARG A 31 20.44 6.82 35.68
CA ARG A 31 20.69 8.04 34.87
C ARG A 31 19.42 8.86 34.63
N VAL A 32 18.25 8.23 34.73
CA VAL A 32 16.96 8.85 34.48
C VAL A 32 15.97 8.39 35.54
N LYS A 33 15.22 9.33 36.12
CA LYS A 33 14.13 9.00 37.02
C LYS A 33 12.95 8.44 36.22
N ILE A 34 12.49 7.24 36.58
CA ILE A 34 11.33 6.60 35.95
C ILE A 34 10.14 6.67 36.89
N ASN A 35 9.15 7.50 36.56
CA ASN A 35 7.87 7.56 37.26
C ASN A 35 6.91 6.56 36.61
N TYR A 36 6.70 5.41 37.24
CA TYR A 36 5.82 4.37 36.74
C TYR A 36 4.43 4.46 37.38
N ALA A 37 3.39 4.38 36.55
CA ALA A 37 2.01 4.18 36.96
C ALA A 37 1.37 3.12 36.05
N LYS A 38 0.48 2.29 36.59
CA LYS A 38 -0.21 1.25 35.79
C LYS A 38 -1.22 1.86 34.81
N GLY A 39 -1.89 2.95 35.20
CA GLY A 39 -2.94 3.58 34.40
C GLY A 39 -4.23 2.77 34.41
N CYS A 40 -4.35 1.76 33.55
CA CYS A 40 -5.56 0.95 33.44
C CYS A 40 -5.28 -0.54 33.19
N SER A 41 -6.33 -1.35 33.15
CA SER A 41 -6.26 -2.73 32.66
C SER A 41 -6.41 -2.78 31.13
N LEU A 42 -5.90 -3.84 30.49
CA LEU A 42 -6.08 -4.09 29.06
C LEU A 42 -7.54 -4.35 28.68
N ALA A 43 -8.38 -4.81 29.61
CA ALA A 43 -9.75 -5.24 29.31
C ALA A 43 -10.80 -4.80 30.35
N SER A 44 -10.48 -3.82 31.19
CA SER A 44 -11.46 -3.22 32.13
C SER A 44 -11.76 -1.78 31.74
N LEU A 45 -13.00 -1.37 31.98
CA LEU A 45 -13.44 0.03 31.89
C LEU A 45 -13.11 0.84 33.15
N ASP A 46 -12.47 0.23 34.15
CA ASP A 46 -12.02 0.93 35.35
C ASP A 46 -10.93 1.97 35.03
N THR A 47 -11.21 3.22 35.39
CA THR A 47 -10.37 4.40 35.16
C THR A 47 -9.63 4.88 36.41
N SER A 48 -9.80 4.20 37.56
CA SER A 48 -9.30 4.67 38.87
C SER A 48 -7.78 4.91 38.90
N GLY A 49 -7.00 4.18 38.11
CA GLY A 49 -5.54 4.35 38.01
C GLY A 49 -5.07 5.42 37.02
N ILE A 50 -5.96 6.04 36.25
CA ILE A 50 -5.58 7.03 35.23
C ILE A 50 -5.06 8.32 35.89
N ALA A 51 -5.65 8.74 37.01
CA ALA A 51 -5.21 9.94 37.73
C ALA A 51 -3.75 9.86 38.20
N GLU A 52 -3.30 8.67 38.64
CA GLU A 52 -1.90 8.42 39.00
C GLU A 52 -0.98 8.52 37.77
N ALA A 53 -1.41 7.99 36.62
CA ALA A 53 -0.64 8.08 35.38
C ALA A 53 -0.52 9.52 34.85
N VAL A 54 -1.60 10.31 34.97
CA VAL A 54 -1.59 11.74 34.67
C VAL A 54 -0.61 12.48 35.58
N ASP A 55 -0.58 12.16 36.88
CA ASP A 55 0.36 12.77 37.83
C ASP A 55 1.82 12.38 37.51
N ALA A 56 2.09 11.11 37.20
CA ALA A 56 3.39 10.64 36.77
C ALA A 56 3.87 11.39 35.50
N ALA A 57 2.96 11.62 34.55
CA ALA A 57 3.26 12.38 33.34
C ALA A 57 3.56 13.86 33.63
N ARG A 58 2.82 14.52 34.54
CA ARG A 58 3.09 15.91 34.97
C ARG A 58 4.50 16.09 35.51
N HIS A 59 4.99 15.09 36.25
CA HIS A 59 6.32 15.06 36.86
C HIS A 59 7.40 14.44 35.96
N SER A 60 7.15 14.30 34.66
CA SER A 60 8.08 13.75 33.68
C SER A 60 8.30 14.71 32.50
N ASP A 61 9.42 14.55 31.80
CA ASP A 61 9.73 15.33 30.60
C ASP A 61 9.09 14.73 29.34
N VAL A 62 8.84 13.42 29.34
CA VAL A 62 8.20 12.65 28.27
C VAL A 62 7.39 11.51 28.91
N ALA A 63 6.24 11.20 28.33
CA ALA A 63 5.43 10.05 28.73
C ALA A 63 5.50 8.94 27.68
N LEU A 64 5.82 7.72 28.13
CA LEU A 64 5.78 6.50 27.32
C LEU A 64 4.56 5.69 27.73
N ILE A 65 3.56 5.62 26.85
CA ILE A 65 2.28 4.96 27.15
C ILE A 65 2.25 3.61 26.45
N PHE A 66 2.28 2.54 27.23
CA PHE A 66 2.22 1.15 26.73
C PHE A 66 0.77 0.64 26.77
N VAL A 67 0.22 0.33 25.60
CA VAL A 67 -1.15 -0.17 25.39
C VAL A 67 -1.14 -1.30 24.37
N GLY A 68 -2.26 -2.02 24.20
CA GLY A 68 -2.41 -3.02 23.16
C GLY A 68 -3.32 -4.17 23.58
N SER A 69 -2.81 -5.40 23.45
CA SER A 69 -3.56 -6.63 23.71
C SER A 69 -2.78 -7.60 24.60
N SER A 70 -3.50 -8.55 25.18
CA SER A 70 -2.94 -9.75 25.83
C SER A 70 -3.44 -11.02 25.13
N SER A 71 -2.66 -12.10 25.19
CA SER A 71 -3.04 -13.42 24.69
C SER A 71 -3.02 -14.51 25.77
N THR A 72 -3.24 -15.78 25.42
CA THR A 72 -3.37 -16.92 26.35
C THR A 72 -2.16 -17.86 26.30
N ALA A 73 -1.69 -18.37 27.44
CA ALA A 73 -0.70 -19.45 27.45
C ALA A 73 -1.39 -20.79 27.15
N PHE A 74 -0.79 -21.61 26.28
CA PHE A 74 -1.34 -22.91 25.85
C PHE A 74 -2.82 -22.89 25.45
N VAL A 75 -3.36 -21.77 24.95
CA VAL A 75 -4.78 -21.63 24.57
C VAL A 75 -5.74 -21.89 25.76
N ARG A 76 -5.26 -21.73 27.00
CA ARG A 76 -6.08 -21.93 28.20
C ARG A 76 -6.58 -20.59 28.72
N HIS A 77 -7.88 -20.54 29.04
CA HIS A 77 -8.44 -19.40 29.75
C HIS A 77 -7.75 -19.25 31.11
N THR A 78 -7.33 -18.02 31.39
CA THR A 78 -6.79 -17.60 32.68
C THR A 78 -7.76 -16.65 33.37
N GLN A 79 -7.59 -16.42 34.68
CA GLN A 79 -8.36 -15.38 35.38
C GLN A 79 -8.09 -13.99 34.81
N GLU A 80 -6.89 -13.73 34.30
CA GLU A 80 -6.59 -12.50 33.58
C GLU A 80 -7.22 -12.53 32.17
N PRO A 81 -7.99 -11.48 31.79
CA PRO A 81 -8.63 -11.42 30.49
C PRO A 81 -7.60 -11.37 29.37
N SER A 82 -7.89 -12.10 28.30
CA SER A 82 -7.14 -12.08 27.05
C SER A 82 -7.99 -11.43 25.98
N THR A 83 -7.36 -10.71 25.06
CA THR A 83 -8.05 -9.94 24.01
C THR A 83 -7.59 -10.35 22.61
N SER A 84 -6.82 -11.43 22.49
CA SER A 84 -6.28 -11.99 21.25
C SER A 84 -5.89 -13.45 21.44
N GLY A 85 -5.90 -14.24 20.38
CA GLY A 85 -5.45 -15.65 20.36
C GLY A 85 -6.59 -16.61 20.00
N GLU A 86 -6.28 -17.89 19.88
CA GLU A 86 -7.27 -18.93 19.55
C GLU A 86 -8.47 -18.91 20.52
N GLY A 87 -9.68 -18.82 19.95
CA GLY A 87 -10.94 -18.75 20.69
C GLY A 87 -11.21 -17.40 21.38
N ILE A 88 -10.42 -16.35 21.09
CA ILE A 88 -10.50 -15.02 21.71
C ILE A 88 -10.67 -13.96 20.62
N ASP A 89 -11.89 -13.88 20.09
CA ASP A 89 -12.25 -12.95 19.01
C ASP A 89 -12.87 -11.65 19.56
N LEU A 90 -12.53 -10.53 18.94
CA LEU A 90 -13.17 -9.23 19.23
C LEU A 90 -14.11 -8.86 18.09
N SER A 91 -15.32 -8.41 18.43
CA SER A 91 -16.26 -7.79 17.49
C SER A 91 -15.95 -6.31 17.22
N ASP A 92 -15.18 -5.66 18.10
CA ASP A 92 -14.66 -4.31 17.93
C ASP A 92 -13.14 -4.34 18.07
N ILE A 93 -12.45 -3.82 17.05
CA ILE A 93 -11.00 -3.79 16.97
C ILE A 93 -10.41 -2.44 17.39
N SER A 94 -11.16 -1.62 18.11
CA SER A 94 -10.64 -0.48 18.87
C SER A 94 -9.82 -0.97 20.08
N LEU A 95 -9.02 -0.09 20.70
CA LEU A 95 -8.32 -0.46 21.94
C LEU A 95 -9.33 -0.82 23.03
N THR A 96 -9.15 -1.97 23.68
CA THR A 96 -10.07 -2.50 24.68
C THR A 96 -9.93 -1.75 26.02
N GLY A 97 -11.03 -1.72 26.79
CA GLY A 97 -11.04 -1.12 28.13
C GLY A 97 -10.79 0.39 28.13
N ALA A 98 -10.23 0.91 29.21
CA ALA A 98 -9.96 2.34 29.39
C ALA A 98 -8.65 2.83 28.72
N GLN A 99 -8.04 2.03 27.83
CA GLN A 99 -6.73 2.33 27.23
C GLN A 99 -6.73 3.62 26.40
N GLU A 100 -7.73 3.86 25.56
CA GLU A 100 -7.80 5.10 24.78
C GLU A 100 -8.00 6.33 25.68
N GLN A 101 -8.79 6.19 26.75
CA GLN A 101 -8.97 7.26 27.73
C GLN A 101 -7.67 7.59 28.45
N LEU A 102 -6.89 6.58 28.86
CA LEU A 102 -5.55 6.78 29.42
C LEU A 102 -4.65 7.59 28.48
N ILE A 103 -4.62 7.25 27.18
CA ILE A 103 -3.82 7.98 26.20
C ILE A 103 -4.27 9.45 26.13
N ARG A 104 -5.57 9.69 26.02
CA ARG A 104 -6.16 11.04 25.91
C ARG A 104 -5.85 11.91 27.13
N GLU A 105 -6.04 11.37 28.33
CA GLU A 105 -5.82 12.12 29.57
C GLU A 105 -4.34 12.42 29.82
N VAL A 106 -3.45 11.47 29.53
CA VAL A 106 -2.00 11.71 29.63
C VAL A 106 -1.54 12.72 28.57
N PHE A 107 -2.05 12.63 27.34
CA PHE A 107 -1.76 13.59 26.28
C PHE A 107 -2.23 15.02 26.63
N ALA A 108 -3.39 15.15 27.28
CA ALA A 108 -3.94 16.44 27.71
C ALA A 108 -3.06 17.19 28.74
N VAL A 109 -2.09 16.51 29.38
CA VAL A 109 -1.09 17.16 30.24
C VAL A 109 -0.19 18.13 29.46
N GLY A 110 -0.05 17.94 28.14
CA GLY A 110 0.77 18.80 27.27
C GLY A 110 2.26 18.46 27.27
N LYS A 111 2.64 17.30 27.81
CA LYS A 111 4.00 16.75 27.69
C LYS A 111 4.14 15.97 26.38
N PRO A 112 5.36 15.85 25.80
CA PRO A 112 5.62 14.90 24.73
C PRO A 112 5.16 13.49 25.10
N VAL A 113 4.35 12.88 24.23
CA VAL A 113 3.83 11.52 24.41
C VAL A 113 4.33 10.62 23.28
N VAL A 114 4.78 9.43 23.64
CA VAL A 114 4.99 8.31 22.72
C VAL A 114 3.98 7.22 23.09
N VAL A 115 3.18 6.79 22.12
CA VAL A 115 2.32 5.61 22.30
C VAL A 115 3.04 4.39 21.77
N ILE A 116 3.09 3.36 22.58
CA ILE A 116 3.67 2.07 22.25
C ILE A 116 2.54 1.05 22.23
N LEU A 117 2.30 0.44 21.08
CA LEU A 117 1.47 -0.74 20.94
C LEU A 117 2.31 -1.99 21.19
N VAL A 118 1.91 -2.79 22.17
CA VAL A 118 2.37 -4.18 22.36
C VAL A 118 1.18 -5.09 22.10
N ALA A 119 1.12 -5.70 20.92
CA ALA A 119 -0.12 -6.30 20.43
C ALA A 119 0.06 -7.56 19.57
N GLY A 120 -1.00 -8.36 19.45
CA GLY A 120 -1.06 -9.51 18.55
C GLY A 120 -1.75 -9.23 17.21
N LYS A 121 -2.34 -8.03 17.04
CA LYS A 121 -3.12 -7.65 15.86
C LYS A 121 -3.17 -6.13 15.67
N PRO A 122 -3.53 -5.63 14.47
CA PRO A 122 -3.82 -4.22 14.27
C PRO A 122 -5.05 -3.76 15.06
N PHE A 123 -5.05 -2.50 15.47
CA PHE A 123 -6.18 -1.83 16.12
C PHE A 123 -6.65 -0.63 15.29
N ALA A 124 -7.94 -0.32 15.35
CA ALA A 124 -8.49 0.93 14.87
C ALA A 124 -8.26 2.05 15.89
N ILE A 125 -7.30 2.93 15.62
CA ILE A 125 -6.88 4.01 16.53
C ILE A 125 -6.74 5.37 15.82
N PRO A 126 -7.77 5.84 15.10
CA PRO A 126 -7.68 7.06 14.29
C PRO A 126 -7.31 8.30 15.11
N TRP A 127 -7.86 8.42 16.33
CA TRP A 127 -7.53 9.54 17.20
C TRP A 127 -6.05 9.54 17.61
N VAL A 128 -5.48 8.37 17.89
CA VAL A 128 -4.07 8.23 18.24
C VAL A 128 -3.20 8.64 17.05
N LYS A 129 -3.51 8.21 15.83
CA LYS A 129 -2.79 8.63 14.61
C LYS A 129 -2.79 10.15 14.43
N GLU A 130 -3.94 10.78 14.65
CA GLU A 130 -4.12 12.22 14.42
C GLU A 130 -3.41 13.07 15.48
N ASN A 131 -3.37 12.62 16.74
CA ASN A 131 -2.95 13.46 17.86
C ASN A 131 -1.57 13.10 18.43
N ILE A 132 -1.13 11.85 18.30
CA ILE A 132 0.13 11.38 18.91
C ILE A 132 1.28 11.45 17.90
N PRO A 133 2.32 12.27 18.12
CA PRO A 133 3.40 12.47 17.15
C PRO A 133 4.27 11.24 16.91
N ALA A 134 4.38 10.35 17.90
CA ALA A 134 5.25 9.18 17.85
C ALA A 134 4.49 7.93 18.31
N ILE A 135 4.36 6.98 17.39
CA ILE A 135 3.68 5.70 17.63
C ILE A 135 4.65 4.58 17.25
N LEU A 136 4.94 3.68 18.20
CA LEU A 136 5.74 2.49 17.96
C LEU A 136 4.84 1.26 18.07
N ALA A 137 4.79 0.46 17.02
CA ALA A 137 4.12 -0.85 17.05
C ALA A 137 5.18 -1.94 17.25
N GLN A 138 5.08 -2.65 18.38
CA GLN A 138 5.78 -3.88 18.65
C GLN A 138 4.74 -5.00 18.75
N TRP A 139 4.95 -6.08 18.01
CA TRP A 139 4.14 -7.27 18.19
C TRP A 139 4.55 -8.00 19.48
N TYR A 140 3.95 -9.15 19.81
CA TYR A 140 4.50 -9.97 20.88
C TYR A 140 5.93 -10.40 20.55
N ALA A 141 6.92 -9.89 21.28
CA ALA A 141 8.33 -10.00 20.90
C ALA A 141 9.12 -11.01 21.76
N GLY A 142 8.40 -11.92 22.43
CA GLY A 142 8.98 -13.00 23.22
C GLY A 142 9.62 -12.53 24.53
N GLU A 143 10.49 -13.37 25.10
CA GLU A 143 11.07 -13.16 26.44
C GLU A 143 11.98 -11.92 26.55
N GLN A 144 12.50 -11.40 25.43
CA GLN A 144 13.35 -10.20 25.39
C GLN A 144 12.59 -8.93 24.95
N GLU A 145 11.26 -8.97 24.95
CA GLU A 145 10.38 -7.88 24.48
C GLU A 145 10.77 -6.51 25.07
N GLY A 146 11.00 -6.44 26.38
CA GLY A 146 11.34 -5.21 27.07
C GLY A 146 12.71 -4.65 26.70
N ASN A 147 13.71 -5.52 26.44
CA ASN A 147 15.03 -5.08 25.99
C ASN A 147 14.96 -4.57 24.54
N SER A 148 14.30 -5.32 23.66
CA SER A 148 14.08 -4.95 22.26
C SER A 148 13.44 -3.57 22.14
N ILE A 149 12.39 -3.31 22.92
CA ILE A 149 11.69 -2.03 22.83
C ILE A 149 12.49 -0.87 23.41
N ALA A 150 13.23 -1.10 24.50
CA ALA A 150 14.12 -0.09 25.07
C ALA A 150 15.21 0.30 24.07
N ASP A 151 15.83 -0.67 23.39
CA ASP A 151 16.85 -0.41 22.37
C ASP A 151 16.32 0.47 21.22
N ILE A 152 15.06 0.26 20.81
CA ILE A 152 14.43 1.10 19.79
C ILE A 152 14.14 2.50 20.36
N LEU A 153 13.43 2.60 21.49
CA LEU A 153 12.99 3.88 22.06
C LEU A 153 14.16 4.82 22.36
N PHE A 154 15.30 4.28 22.79
CA PHE A 154 16.51 5.06 23.09
C PHE A 154 17.50 5.11 21.93
N GLY A 155 17.16 4.53 20.77
CA GLY A 155 17.91 4.68 19.53
C GLY A 155 19.21 3.90 19.45
N ASN A 156 19.41 2.88 20.30
CA ASN A 156 20.45 1.86 20.12
C ASN A 156 20.18 1.07 18.84
N VAL A 157 18.91 0.88 18.50
CA VAL A 157 18.45 0.27 17.25
C VAL A 157 17.56 1.27 16.50
N ASN A 158 17.88 1.53 15.24
CA ASN A 158 17.00 2.28 14.35
C ASN A 158 15.84 1.38 13.87
N PRO A 159 14.57 1.74 14.10
CA PRO A 159 13.43 0.93 13.67
C PRO A 159 13.44 0.74 12.16
N SER A 160 13.13 -0.49 11.74
CA SER A 160 13.15 -0.89 10.33
C SER A 160 12.10 -1.96 10.01
N GLY A 161 11.08 -2.06 10.86
CA GLY A 161 9.91 -2.90 10.61
C GLY A 161 9.01 -2.27 9.54
N LYS A 162 8.34 -3.11 8.75
CA LYS A 162 7.25 -2.72 7.86
C LYS A 162 6.03 -3.56 8.20
N LEU A 163 4.85 -2.96 8.14
CA LEU A 163 3.60 -3.63 8.49
C LEU A 163 3.31 -4.81 7.56
N THR A 164 2.97 -5.97 8.13
CA THR A 164 2.53 -7.16 7.40
C THR A 164 1.01 -7.19 7.18
N PHE A 165 0.28 -6.28 7.83
CA PHE A 165 -1.16 -6.10 7.72
C PHE A 165 -1.49 -4.62 7.63
N SER A 166 -2.58 -4.26 6.97
CA SER A 166 -3.05 -2.87 7.03
C SER A 166 -3.79 -2.61 8.34
N PHE A 167 -3.64 -1.40 8.88
CA PHE A 167 -4.45 -0.95 10.01
C PHE A 167 -5.75 -0.32 9.48
N PRO A 168 -6.91 -0.70 10.00
CA PRO A 168 -8.19 -0.10 9.63
C PRO A 168 -8.44 1.22 10.36
N GLN A 169 -9.32 2.05 9.81
CA GLN A 169 -9.79 3.28 10.48
C GLN A 169 -10.85 2.99 11.56
N SER A 170 -11.66 1.95 11.37
CA SER A 170 -12.63 1.43 12.33
C SER A 170 -12.96 -0.02 12.00
N THR A 171 -13.66 -0.71 12.89
CA THR A 171 -14.22 -2.05 12.64
C THR A 171 -15.05 -2.11 11.35
N GLY A 172 -15.80 -1.05 11.02
CA GLY A 172 -16.59 -0.96 9.80
C GLY A 172 -15.79 -0.78 8.49
N HIS A 173 -14.46 -0.64 8.57
CA HIS A 173 -13.56 -0.64 7.40
C HIS A 173 -12.97 -2.03 7.12
N LEU A 174 -13.31 -3.05 7.92
CA LEU A 174 -12.92 -4.42 7.62
C LEU A 174 -13.79 -4.98 6.49
N PRO A 175 -13.22 -5.83 5.60
CA PRO A 175 -11.81 -6.22 5.54
C PRO A 175 -10.88 -5.12 4.97
N VAL A 176 -9.67 -4.98 5.54
CA VAL A 176 -8.66 -4.00 5.10
C VAL A 176 -7.39 -4.68 4.59
N TYR A 177 -7.28 -4.81 3.27
CA TYR A 177 -6.13 -5.43 2.62
C TYR A 177 -5.67 -4.58 1.42
N TYR A 178 -4.39 -4.71 1.06
CA TYR A 178 -3.75 -3.85 0.05
C TYR A 178 -3.93 -4.38 -1.37
N ASN A 179 -4.04 -5.71 -1.51
CA ASN A 179 -4.22 -6.44 -2.76
C ASN A 179 -5.71 -6.61 -3.06
N TYR A 180 -6.45 -5.51 -2.96
CA TYR A 180 -7.87 -5.46 -3.28
C TYR A 180 -8.11 -5.47 -4.79
N LEU A 181 -9.28 -5.95 -5.21
CA LEU A 181 -9.71 -5.88 -6.60
C LEU A 181 -10.15 -4.45 -6.95
N PRO A 182 -10.07 -4.01 -8.23
CA PRO A 182 -10.30 -2.61 -8.61
C PRO A 182 -11.58 -1.96 -8.10
N THR A 183 -12.64 -2.74 -7.82
CA THR A 183 -13.95 -2.27 -7.35
C THR A 183 -14.11 -2.26 -5.83
N ASP A 184 -13.25 -2.93 -5.08
CA ASP A 184 -13.44 -3.20 -3.65
C ASP A 184 -13.35 -1.95 -2.77
N LYS A 185 -12.70 -0.89 -3.28
CA LYS A 185 -12.52 0.38 -2.55
C LYS A 185 -13.52 1.46 -2.92
N GLY A 186 -14.66 1.05 -3.46
CA GLY A 186 -15.71 1.97 -3.87
C GLY A 186 -15.53 2.43 -5.31
N TYR A 187 -16.65 2.50 -6.02
CA TYR A 187 -16.68 2.90 -7.43
C TYR A 187 -16.55 4.43 -7.57
N TYR A 188 -17.17 5.17 -6.64
CA TYR A 188 -17.34 6.62 -6.74
C TYR A 188 -16.08 7.37 -6.31
N LYS A 189 -15.34 6.85 -5.32
CA LYS A 189 -14.10 7.47 -4.80
C LYS A 189 -14.33 8.90 -4.30
N GLU A 190 -15.49 9.12 -3.70
CA GLU A 190 -15.94 10.41 -3.17
C GLU A 190 -15.93 10.37 -1.63
N PRO A 191 -14.80 10.64 -0.96
CA PRO A 191 -14.72 10.56 0.49
C PRO A 191 -15.64 11.58 1.17
N GLY A 192 -16.26 11.16 2.27
CA GLY A 192 -17.23 11.95 3.02
C GLY A 192 -16.73 12.48 4.36
N THR A 193 -17.41 13.51 4.86
CA THR A 193 -17.28 14.12 6.19
C THR A 193 -18.66 14.46 6.73
N TYR A 194 -18.81 14.73 8.03
CA TYR A 194 -20.12 15.10 8.59
C TYR A 194 -20.68 16.40 7.99
N GLU A 195 -19.81 17.32 7.57
CA GLU A 195 -20.16 18.59 6.93
C GLU A 195 -20.46 18.41 5.44
N LYS A 196 -19.85 17.40 4.80
CA LYS A 196 -20.03 17.09 3.38
C LYS A 196 -20.09 15.57 3.17
N PRO A 197 -21.31 14.99 3.17
CA PRO A 197 -21.49 13.56 2.93
C PRO A 197 -20.92 13.12 1.58
N GLY A 198 -20.25 11.96 1.58
CA GLY A 198 -19.63 11.34 0.39
C GLY A 198 -20.39 10.11 -0.11
N ARG A 199 -19.71 9.32 -0.94
CA ARG A 199 -20.17 8.01 -1.46
C ARG A 199 -19.14 6.93 -1.14
N ASP A 200 -19.55 5.66 -1.24
CA ASP A 200 -18.84 4.47 -0.73
C ASP A 200 -18.79 4.44 0.81
N TYR A 201 -18.29 5.50 1.44
CA TYR A 201 -18.49 5.80 2.86
C TYR A 201 -19.05 7.22 3.04
N VAL A 202 -20.21 7.33 3.69
CA VAL A 202 -20.93 8.61 3.84
C VAL A 202 -20.11 9.66 4.59
N PHE A 203 -19.34 9.25 5.61
CA PHE A 203 -18.57 10.14 6.50
C PHE A 203 -17.10 9.70 6.65
N SER A 204 -16.57 8.96 5.68
CA SER A 204 -15.19 8.45 5.72
C SER A 204 -14.65 8.22 4.30
N ASN A 205 -13.50 7.56 4.21
CA ASN A 205 -12.88 7.08 2.97
C ASN A 205 -12.41 5.62 3.14
N SER A 206 -12.18 4.91 2.03
CA SER A 206 -11.79 3.49 2.02
C SER A 206 -10.28 3.24 2.25
N SER A 207 -9.50 4.26 2.56
CA SER A 207 -8.05 4.10 2.80
C SER A 207 -7.79 3.44 4.15
N PRO A 208 -6.70 2.68 4.29
CA PRO A 208 -6.27 2.19 5.60
C PRO A 208 -5.76 3.35 6.47
N LEU A 209 -5.79 3.15 7.78
CA LEU A 209 -5.13 4.02 8.74
C LEU A 209 -3.61 3.98 8.55
N TRP A 210 -3.04 2.79 8.38
CA TRP A 210 -1.68 2.58 7.86
C TRP A 210 -1.69 1.42 6.88
N ALA A 211 -1.13 1.61 5.70
CA ALA A 211 -1.18 0.59 4.66
C ALA A 211 -0.20 -0.57 4.91
N PHE A 212 -0.46 -1.71 4.26
CA PHE A 212 0.51 -2.81 4.17
C PHE A 212 1.86 -2.28 3.70
N GLY A 213 2.93 -2.79 4.33
CA GLY A 213 4.30 -2.40 4.03
C GLY A 213 4.70 -1.03 4.59
N TYR A 214 3.81 -0.29 5.27
CA TYR A 214 4.16 0.99 5.91
C TYR A 214 5.14 0.78 7.07
N GLY A 215 6.08 1.69 7.24
CA GLY A 215 6.97 1.69 8.41
C GLY A 215 8.04 2.77 8.28
N LEU A 216 8.27 3.47 9.39
CA LEU A 216 9.18 4.60 9.48
C LEU A 216 10.55 4.18 10.03
N SER A 217 11.49 5.11 9.96
CA SER A 217 12.86 4.99 10.49
C SER A 217 13.26 6.30 11.16
N TYR A 218 14.25 6.27 12.04
CA TYR A 218 14.90 7.48 12.57
C TYR A 218 15.82 8.17 11.55
N THR A 219 15.97 7.60 10.36
CA THR A 219 16.63 8.22 9.21
C THR A 219 15.67 8.30 8.03
N GLN A 220 16.06 9.01 6.97
CA GLN A 220 15.28 9.11 5.74
C GLN A 220 16.00 8.41 4.58
N PHE A 221 15.21 7.81 3.70
CA PHE A 221 15.70 7.15 2.49
C PHE A 221 15.11 7.81 1.26
N GLU A 222 15.98 8.13 0.31
CA GLU A 222 15.64 8.67 -1.00
C GLU A 222 15.79 7.56 -2.04
N TYR A 223 14.74 7.32 -2.82
CA TYR A 223 14.75 6.39 -3.94
C TYR A 223 15.18 7.15 -5.19
N LEU A 224 16.42 6.93 -5.63
CA LEU A 224 17.06 7.72 -6.70
C LEU A 224 16.68 7.23 -8.08
N LYS A 225 16.62 5.90 -8.27
CA LYS A 225 16.37 5.26 -9.56
C LYS A 225 15.80 3.86 -9.36
N ALA A 226 14.92 3.43 -10.26
CA ALA A 226 14.57 2.03 -10.44
C ALA A 226 14.49 1.70 -11.94
N VAL A 227 15.02 0.55 -12.33
CA VAL A 227 14.98 0.05 -13.72
C VAL A 227 14.82 -1.46 -13.74
N THR A 228 14.28 -1.97 -14.84
CA THR A 228 14.35 -3.39 -15.19
C THR A 228 15.51 -3.63 -16.16
N ASP A 229 16.02 -4.87 -16.25
CA ASP A 229 17.10 -5.22 -17.17
C ASP A 229 16.68 -5.18 -18.65
N LYS A 230 15.39 -5.39 -18.91
CA LYS A 230 14.75 -5.22 -20.23
C LYS A 230 13.26 -4.89 -20.08
N GLU A 231 12.59 -4.62 -21.19
CA GLU A 231 11.14 -4.37 -21.21
C GLU A 231 10.33 -5.60 -21.62
N LEU A 232 10.91 -6.52 -22.42
CA LEU A 232 10.22 -7.71 -22.93
C LEU A 232 10.77 -8.99 -22.31
N TYR A 233 9.88 -9.82 -21.78
CA TYR A 233 10.17 -11.08 -21.11
C TYR A 233 9.39 -12.25 -21.71
N GLN A 234 9.96 -13.44 -21.63
CA GLN A 234 9.29 -14.70 -21.92
C GLN A 234 8.85 -15.38 -20.62
N ALA A 235 7.98 -16.40 -20.74
CA ALA A 235 7.41 -17.12 -19.59
C ALA A 235 8.45 -17.69 -18.60
N ASN A 236 9.62 -18.09 -19.11
CA ASN A 236 10.71 -18.67 -18.31
C ASN A 236 11.76 -17.64 -17.85
N ASP A 237 11.57 -16.37 -18.18
CA ASP A 237 12.52 -15.33 -17.79
C ASP A 237 12.38 -14.95 -16.31
N THR A 238 13.39 -14.24 -15.82
CA THR A 238 13.35 -13.55 -14.54
C THR A 238 13.55 -12.07 -14.76
N ILE A 239 12.66 -11.26 -14.18
CA ILE A 239 12.74 -9.80 -14.24
C ILE A 239 13.72 -9.32 -13.14
N CYS A 240 14.74 -8.57 -13.52
CA CYS A 240 15.73 -8.03 -12.60
C CYS A 240 15.42 -6.56 -12.31
N VAL A 241 14.74 -6.28 -11.19
CA VAL A 241 14.43 -4.91 -10.77
C VAL A 241 15.59 -4.35 -9.97
N THR A 242 16.36 -3.43 -10.56
CA THR A 242 17.49 -2.78 -9.92
C THR A 242 17.08 -1.42 -9.38
N VAL A 243 17.28 -1.20 -8.08
CA VAL A 243 16.86 0.00 -7.36
C VAL A 243 18.07 0.63 -6.65
N GLN A 244 18.22 1.94 -6.82
CA GLN A 244 19.25 2.74 -6.18
C GLN A 244 18.62 3.61 -5.08
N LEU A 245 19.09 3.45 -3.84
CA LEU A 245 18.63 4.21 -2.68
C LEU A 245 19.80 4.99 -2.07
N ARG A 246 19.50 6.14 -1.47
CA ARG A 246 20.40 6.91 -0.62
C ARG A 246 19.80 7.05 0.78
N ASN A 247 20.61 6.87 1.81
CA ASN A 247 20.25 7.32 3.16
C ASN A 247 20.59 8.80 3.29
N THR A 248 19.58 9.66 3.38
CA THR A 248 19.75 11.13 3.43
C THR A 248 19.78 11.69 4.84
N GLY A 249 19.53 10.86 5.86
CA GLY A 249 19.58 11.28 7.25
C GLY A 249 20.96 11.12 7.90
N LYS A 250 21.00 11.29 9.22
CA LYS A 250 22.23 11.33 10.02
C LYS A 250 22.54 10.03 10.75
N ARG A 251 21.71 9.01 10.60
CA ARG A 251 21.86 7.71 11.30
C ARG A 251 21.93 6.57 10.30
N THR A 252 22.72 5.56 10.61
CA THR A 252 22.61 4.26 9.91
C THR A 252 21.19 3.73 10.07
N GLY A 253 20.66 3.13 9.01
CA GLY A 253 19.32 2.59 9.03
C GLY A 253 19.11 1.55 7.94
N LYS A 254 18.06 0.74 8.13
CA LYS A 254 17.66 -0.29 7.19
C LYS A 254 16.32 0.06 6.56
N GLU A 255 16.25 0.01 5.24
CA GLU A 255 15.01 0.23 4.47
C GLU A 255 14.58 -1.08 3.79
N VAL A 256 13.27 -1.26 3.60
CA VAL A 256 12.71 -2.41 2.88
C VAL A 256 12.13 -1.93 1.56
N ILE A 257 12.88 -2.18 0.49
CA ILE A 257 12.43 -1.96 -0.88
C ILE A 257 11.34 -2.99 -1.17
N GLN A 258 10.18 -2.54 -1.66
CA GLN A 258 9.05 -3.38 -1.99
C GLN A 258 8.70 -3.22 -3.47
N VAL A 259 8.51 -4.34 -4.16
CA VAL A 259 8.10 -4.39 -5.58
C VAL A 259 6.76 -5.11 -5.67
N TYR A 260 5.75 -4.37 -6.10
CA TYR A 260 4.42 -4.90 -6.38
C TYR A 260 4.23 -5.08 -7.88
N MET A 261 3.41 -6.05 -8.27
CA MET A 261 2.99 -6.27 -9.64
C MET A 261 1.50 -5.96 -9.77
N ARG A 262 1.13 -5.29 -10.85
CA ARG A 262 -0.24 -5.18 -11.34
C ARG A 262 -0.31 -5.74 -12.75
N ASP A 263 -1.26 -6.64 -12.95
CA ASP A 263 -1.69 -7.03 -14.29
C ASP A 263 -2.64 -5.95 -14.82
N VAL A 264 -2.27 -5.31 -15.94
CA VAL A 264 -2.99 -4.12 -16.42
C VAL A 264 -4.28 -4.52 -17.12
N VAL A 265 -4.26 -5.64 -17.84
CA VAL A 265 -5.40 -6.20 -18.59
C VAL A 265 -5.32 -7.70 -18.50
N SER A 266 -6.34 -8.30 -17.89
CA SER A 266 -6.45 -9.73 -17.69
C SER A 266 -7.86 -10.22 -18.03
N SER A 267 -8.00 -11.50 -18.38
CA SER A 267 -9.31 -12.13 -18.64
C SER A 267 -10.18 -12.26 -17.39
N VAL A 268 -9.56 -12.27 -16.22
CA VAL A 268 -10.20 -12.28 -14.90
C VAL A 268 -9.83 -11.03 -14.10
N MET A 269 -10.62 -10.67 -13.09
CA MET A 269 -10.24 -9.57 -12.20
C MET A 269 -9.01 -9.93 -11.38
N THR A 270 -7.99 -9.08 -11.42
CA THR A 270 -6.75 -9.24 -10.66
C THR A 270 -6.58 -8.11 -9.64
N PRO A 271 -5.84 -8.34 -8.54
CA PRO A 271 -5.58 -7.30 -7.56
C PRO A 271 -4.87 -6.08 -8.18
N VAL A 272 -5.18 -4.87 -7.69
CA VAL A 272 -4.52 -3.64 -8.15
C VAL A 272 -3.02 -3.60 -7.86
N LYS A 273 -2.55 -4.43 -6.91
CA LYS A 273 -1.15 -4.63 -6.54
C LYS A 273 -0.98 -5.95 -5.80
N GLN A 274 0.12 -6.66 -6.09
CA GLN A 274 0.53 -7.87 -5.39
C GLN A 274 2.03 -7.80 -5.11
N LEU A 275 2.46 -7.96 -3.86
CA LEU A 275 3.89 -7.96 -3.52
C LEU A 275 4.56 -9.18 -4.19
N LYS A 276 5.54 -8.93 -5.05
CA LYS A 276 6.30 -9.98 -5.78
C LYS A 276 7.76 -10.09 -5.38
N GLY A 277 8.29 -9.08 -4.71
CA GLY A 277 9.63 -9.15 -4.16
C GLY A 277 9.90 -8.01 -3.19
N PHE A 278 10.82 -8.24 -2.27
CA PHE A 278 11.32 -7.20 -1.39
C PHE A 278 12.77 -7.47 -1.00
N ARG A 279 13.48 -6.41 -0.62
CA ARG A 279 14.84 -6.52 -0.08
C ARG A 279 15.05 -5.52 1.03
N LYS A 280 15.55 -6.00 2.17
CA LYS A 280 16.00 -5.14 3.26
C LYS A 280 17.46 -4.78 3.06
N VAL A 281 17.75 -3.49 2.98
CA VAL A 281 19.09 -2.95 2.71
C VAL A 281 19.54 -2.08 3.88
N ASP A 282 20.78 -2.26 4.30
CA ASP A 282 21.42 -1.43 5.32
C ASP A 282 22.26 -0.34 4.65
N LEU A 283 22.14 0.90 5.12
CA LEU A 283 22.83 2.05 4.59
C LEU A 283 23.36 2.97 5.71
N LEU A 284 24.64 3.32 5.61
CA LEU A 284 25.26 4.38 6.41
C LEU A 284 24.73 5.77 5.99
N PRO A 285 24.82 6.80 6.84
CA PRO A 285 24.48 8.17 6.47
C PRO A 285 25.16 8.63 5.17
N GLY A 286 24.40 9.20 4.24
CA GLY A 286 24.88 9.68 2.94
C GLY A 286 25.20 8.57 1.92
N GLN A 287 25.23 7.30 2.32
CA GLN A 287 25.56 6.20 1.43
C GLN A 287 24.49 6.02 0.36
N ILE A 288 24.94 5.80 -0.88
CA ILE A 288 24.12 5.31 -1.99
C ILE A 288 24.38 3.81 -2.13
N ARG A 289 23.32 3.02 -2.27
CA ARG A 289 23.41 1.58 -2.50
C ARG A 289 22.46 1.18 -3.62
N GLU A 290 22.97 0.34 -4.52
CA GLU A 290 22.18 -0.33 -5.53
C GLU A 290 21.83 -1.76 -5.08
N THR A 291 20.65 -2.24 -5.45
CA THR A 291 20.17 -3.57 -5.10
C THR A 291 19.24 -4.09 -6.18
N THR A 292 19.42 -5.36 -6.55
CA THR A 292 18.57 -6.05 -7.52
C THR A 292 17.64 -7.02 -6.83
N ILE A 293 16.37 -6.99 -7.21
CA ILE A 293 15.31 -7.91 -6.79
C ILE A 293 14.93 -8.74 -8.02
N MET A 294 15.06 -10.05 -7.89
CA MET A 294 14.80 -11.01 -8.97
C MET A 294 13.37 -11.52 -8.83
N ILE A 295 12.55 -11.34 -9.87
CA ILE A 295 11.14 -11.73 -9.88
C ILE A 295 10.91 -12.68 -11.07
N PRO A 296 10.80 -13.99 -10.84
CA PRO A 296 10.52 -14.94 -11.90
C PRO A 296 9.16 -14.65 -12.55
N VAL A 297 9.07 -14.72 -13.88
CA VAL A 297 7.81 -14.45 -14.60
C VAL A 297 6.69 -15.42 -14.20
N HIS A 298 7.03 -16.65 -13.78
CA HIS A 298 6.03 -17.61 -13.32
C HIS A 298 5.25 -17.15 -12.08
N GLU A 299 5.71 -16.13 -11.35
CA GLU A 299 4.96 -15.49 -10.29
C GLU A 299 3.71 -14.77 -10.80
N PHE A 300 3.63 -14.43 -12.08
CA PHE A 300 2.54 -13.62 -12.65
C PHE A 300 1.41 -14.48 -13.20
N TYR A 301 1.51 -15.81 -13.05
CA TYR A 301 0.52 -16.72 -13.60
C TYR A 301 -0.81 -16.58 -12.84
N LEU A 302 -1.87 -16.61 -13.62
CA LEU A 302 -3.24 -16.77 -13.17
C LEU A 302 -3.54 -18.25 -12.94
N THR A 303 -4.65 -18.53 -12.26
CA THR A 303 -5.17 -19.89 -12.06
C THR A 303 -6.57 -19.95 -12.62
N ASP A 304 -6.87 -20.92 -13.48
CA ASP A 304 -8.20 -21.13 -14.04
C ASP A 304 -9.11 -21.89 -13.06
N ASP A 305 -10.38 -22.07 -13.42
CA ASP A 305 -11.38 -22.77 -12.60
C ASP A 305 -11.07 -24.27 -12.42
N LEU A 306 -10.14 -24.83 -13.20
CA LEU A 306 -9.66 -26.20 -13.10
C LEU A 306 -8.37 -26.32 -12.26
N GLY A 307 -7.84 -25.20 -11.75
CA GLY A 307 -6.60 -25.14 -10.99
C GLY A 307 -5.33 -25.14 -11.84
N ASN A 308 -5.44 -25.03 -13.17
CA ASN A 308 -4.28 -24.93 -14.04
C ASN A 308 -3.70 -23.51 -13.97
N ARG A 309 -2.37 -23.43 -13.89
CA ARG A 309 -1.68 -22.14 -13.94
C ARG A 309 -1.39 -21.76 -15.39
N TYR A 310 -1.73 -20.53 -15.76
CA TYR A 310 -1.48 -19.99 -17.10
C TYR A 310 -1.02 -18.55 -17.03
N LEU A 311 -0.39 -18.07 -18.11
CA LEU A 311 0.12 -16.71 -18.24
C LEU A 311 -0.49 -16.06 -19.47
N GLU A 312 -1.06 -14.89 -19.29
CA GLU A 312 -1.56 -14.08 -20.40
C GLU A 312 -0.43 -13.16 -20.90
N PRO A 313 -0.12 -13.18 -22.22
CA PRO A 313 0.77 -12.18 -22.79
C PRO A 313 0.16 -10.79 -22.67
N GLY A 314 0.96 -9.81 -22.29
CA GLY A 314 0.42 -8.48 -22.06
C GLY A 314 1.37 -7.54 -21.35
N LYS A 315 0.82 -6.38 -21.00
CA LYS A 315 1.51 -5.35 -20.21
C LYS A 315 1.26 -5.59 -18.73
N PHE A 316 2.35 -5.66 -17.98
CA PHE A 316 2.36 -5.64 -16.52
C PHE A 316 3.02 -4.35 -16.04
N GLU A 317 2.67 -3.93 -14.83
CA GLU A 317 3.28 -2.78 -14.16
C GLU A 317 3.97 -3.25 -12.88
N LEU A 318 5.28 -2.99 -12.79
CA LEU A 318 6.05 -3.18 -11.56
C LEU A 318 6.16 -1.87 -10.80
N GLN A 319 5.64 -1.86 -9.58
CA GLN A 319 5.52 -0.68 -8.74
C GLN A 319 6.55 -0.78 -7.61
N VAL A 320 7.56 0.08 -7.63
CA VAL A 320 8.66 0.09 -6.66
C VAL A 320 8.40 1.18 -5.62
N GLY A 321 8.36 0.79 -4.34
CA GLY A 321 7.99 1.68 -3.25
C GLY A 321 8.60 1.31 -1.90
N THR A 322 8.23 2.08 -0.89
CA THR A 322 8.54 1.82 0.53
C THR A 322 7.33 1.27 1.30
N SER A 323 6.14 1.33 0.72
CA SER A 323 4.88 0.75 1.22
C SER A 323 3.87 0.64 0.08
N SER A 324 2.77 -0.08 0.31
CA SER A 324 1.76 -0.32 -0.72
C SER A 324 1.00 0.94 -1.14
N ASP A 325 1.03 2.02 -0.35
CA ASP A 325 0.47 3.34 -0.65
C ASP A 325 1.52 4.38 -1.06
N ARG A 326 2.82 4.04 -1.02
CA ARG A 326 3.93 4.95 -1.36
C ARG A 326 4.86 4.33 -2.39
N ILE A 327 4.46 4.49 -3.65
CA ILE A 327 5.19 4.04 -4.84
C ILE A 327 5.99 5.22 -5.41
N TYR A 328 7.26 5.00 -5.71
CA TYR A 328 8.14 6.00 -6.30
C TYR A 328 8.32 5.80 -7.81
N PHE A 329 8.29 4.55 -8.28
CA PHE A 329 8.46 4.22 -9.70
C PHE A 329 7.43 3.19 -10.15
N ASN A 330 6.87 3.41 -11.34
CA ASN A 330 6.06 2.43 -12.06
C ASN A 330 6.84 2.05 -13.33
N LEU A 331 7.24 0.78 -13.43
CA LEU A 331 8.06 0.25 -14.50
C LEU A 331 7.19 -0.66 -15.38
N PRO A 332 6.89 -0.27 -16.63
CA PRO A 332 6.16 -1.15 -17.54
C PRO A 332 7.05 -2.32 -17.97
N VAL A 333 6.49 -3.54 -17.96
CA VAL A 333 7.11 -4.72 -18.55
C VAL A 333 6.09 -5.47 -19.41
N TYR A 334 6.57 -6.15 -20.43
CA TYR A 334 5.77 -6.90 -21.39
C TYR A 334 6.17 -8.37 -21.34
N ILE A 335 5.19 -9.26 -21.32
CA ILE A 335 5.44 -10.70 -21.25
C ILE A 335 4.86 -11.39 -22.49
N GLY A 336 5.61 -12.35 -23.02
CA GLY A 336 5.30 -13.09 -24.24
C GLY A 336 5.83 -12.37 -25.47
N SER A 337 5.06 -12.40 -26.55
CA SER A 337 5.47 -11.79 -27.80
C SER A 337 5.30 -10.27 -27.71
N SER A 338 6.40 -9.50 -27.77
CA SER A 338 6.32 -8.23 -28.49
C SER A 338 5.85 -8.62 -29.88
N GLY A 339 4.77 -8.06 -30.40
CA GLY A 339 4.47 -8.24 -31.82
C GLY A 339 5.71 -7.86 -32.63
N LYS A 340 6.49 -8.84 -33.09
CA LYS A 340 7.57 -8.64 -34.05
C LYS A 340 7.23 -9.45 -35.29
N ARG A 341 6.73 -8.75 -36.29
CA ARG A 341 7.31 -8.95 -37.63
C ARG A 341 8.57 -8.08 -37.69
N GLY A 342 9.72 -8.74 -37.76
CA GLY A 342 10.85 -8.28 -38.58
C GLY A 342 11.89 -7.32 -37.97
N GLN A 343 13.04 -7.91 -37.65
CA GLN A 343 14.41 -7.42 -37.93
C GLN A 343 15.06 -6.32 -37.06
N THR A 344 16.09 -6.80 -36.35
CA THR A 344 17.39 -6.20 -35.98
C THR A 344 17.73 -4.79 -36.47
N VAL A 345 18.15 -3.95 -35.51
CA VAL A 345 18.83 -2.67 -35.70
C VAL A 345 20.32 -2.91 -35.97
N PRO A 346 20.93 -2.14 -36.88
CA PRO A 346 22.04 -1.32 -36.41
C PRO A 346 21.87 0.17 -36.76
N SER A 347 22.27 1.00 -35.79
CA SER A 347 22.69 2.40 -35.86
C SER A 347 21.85 3.39 -36.68
N THR A 348 21.21 4.31 -35.97
CA THR A 348 20.74 5.59 -36.50
C THR A 348 21.90 6.40 -37.09
N SER A 349 21.77 6.78 -38.36
CA SER A 349 21.94 8.19 -38.73
C SER A 349 21.13 8.55 -39.98
N PHE A 350 20.50 9.72 -39.90
CA PHE A 350 19.89 10.55 -40.95
C PHE A 350 18.48 10.26 -41.49
N LYS A 351 17.76 11.39 -41.56
CA LYS A 351 16.38 11.68 -41.95
C LYS A 351 15.90 10.95 -43.21
N SER A 352 14.67 10.45 -43.18
CA SER A 352 13.82 10.36 -44.37
C SER A 352 12.34 10.35 -44.00
N GLN A 353 11.56 11.20 -44.67
CA GLN A 353 10.12 11.00 -44.83
C GLN A 353 9.88 9.57 -45.33
N THR A 354 8.96 8.85 -44.70
CA THR A 354 8.33 7.66 -45.29
C THR A 354 6.83 7.82 -45.17
N ASP A 355 6.19 7.78 -46.32
CA ASP A 355 4.75 7.83 -46.48
C ASP A 355 4.13 6.64 -45.73
N GLY A 356 3.30 6.90 -44.71
CA GLY A 356 2.74 5.87 -43.83
C GLY A 356 1.89 4.87 -44.61
N LYS A 357 1.94 3.59 -44.21
CA LYS A 357 1.19 2.53 -44.90
C LYS A 357 -0.30 2.71 -44.64
N VAL A 358 -1.12 2.64 -45.69
CA VAL A 358 -2.59 2.64 -45.53
C VAL A 358 -3.04 1.32 -44.87
N ILE A 359 -3.70 1.44 -43.72
CA ILE A 359 -4.30 0.34 -42.96
C ILE A 359 -5.82 0.51 -42.89
N GLN A 360 -6.53 -0.59 -42.65
CA GLN A 360 -7.96 -0.57 -42.39
C GLN A 360 -8.18 -0.52 -40.88
N VAL A 361 -8.82 0.55 -40.41
CA VAL A 361 -9.17 0.77 -39.00
C VAL A 361 -10.66 0.53 -38.83
N LYS A 362 -11.03 -0.24 -37.82
CA LYS A 362 -12.41 -0.38 -37.36
C LYS A 362 -12.55 0.18 -35.94
N GLY A 363 -13.77 0.36 -35.46
CA GLY A 363 -13.98 0.74 -34.08
C GLY A 363 -15.42 1.09 -33.78
N THR A 364 -15.67 1.52 -32.54
CA THR A 364 -17.00 1.93 -32.08
C THR A 364 -16.96 3.33 -31.48
N VAL A 365 -18.03 4.11 -31.69
CA VAL A 365 -18.21 5.45 -31.11
C VAL A 365 -19.38 5.43 -30.14
N ARG A 366 -19.16 5.87 -28.90
CA ARG A 366 -20.17 5.94 -27.83
C ARG A 366 -20.22 7.33 -27.18
N ASP A 367 -21.31 7.65 -26.50
CA ASP A 367 -21.38 8.82 -25.63
C ASP A 367 -20.82 8.55 -24.23
N ILE A 368 -20.84 9.57 -23.36
CA ILE A 368 -20.32 9.47 -21.99
C ILE A 368 -21.08 8.50 -21.07
N GLN A 369 -22.25 8.04 -21.49
CA GLN A 369 -23.07 7.04 -20.80
C GLN A 369 -22.92 5.65 -21.47
N ALA A 370 -21.92 5.48 -22.34
CA ALA A 370 -21.67 4.28 -23.14
C ALA A 370 -22.76 3.93 -24.16
N THR A 371 -23.64 4.88 -24.51
CA THR A 371 -24.67 4.67 -25.55
C THR A 371 -24.01 4.70 -26.93
N PRO A 372 -24.22 3.68 -27.80
CA PRO A 372 -23.70 3.70 -29.16
C PRO A 372 -24.21 4.89 -29.98
N LEU A 373 -23.30 5.59 -30.67
CA LEU A 373 -23.63 6.76 -31.47
C LEU A 373 -23.67 6.40 -32.95
N ALA A 374 -24.88 6.31 -33.51
CA ALA A 374 -25.09 6.14 -34.94
C ALA A 374 -24.83 7.42 -35.73
N ARG A 375 -24.44 7.29 -37.01
CA ARG A 375 -24.23 8.40 -37.95
C ARG A 375 -23.19 9.44 -37.50
N VAL A 376 -22.17 9.04 -36.73
CA VAL A 376 -20.96 9.84 -36.51
C VAL A 376 -20.13 9.78 -37.79
N LYS A 377 -19.70 10.94 -38.29
CA LYS A 377 -18.79 11.02 -39.44
C LYS A 377 -17.36 10.79 -38.95
N VAL A 378 -16.72 9.77 -39.46
CA VAL A 378 -15.30 9.46 -39.23
C VAL A 378 -14.54 9.80 -40.51
N GLN A 379 -13.55 10.67 -40.44
CA GLN A 379 -12.82 11.16 -41.61
C GLN A 379 -11.31 11.07 -41.38
N SER A 380 -10.59 10.52 -42.37
CA SER A 380 -9.13 10.56 -42.44
C SER A 380 -8.68 11.98 -42.80
N GLU A 381 -7.85 12.59 -41.96
CA GLU A 381 -7.35 13.96 -42.17
C GLU A 381 -6.48 14.05 -43.42
N GLU A 382 -5.68 13.02 -43.70
CA GLU A 382 -4.70 13.03 -44.79
C GLU A 382 -5.29 12.65 -46.14
N SER A 383 -6.22 11.69 -46.18
CA SER A 383 -6.79 11.18 -47.43
C SER A 383 -8.15 11.80 -47.76
N GLY A 384 -8.82 12.42 -46.79
CA GLY A 384 -10.20 12.91 -46.94
C GLY A 384 -11.25 11.80 -47.04
N GLU A 385 -10.85 10.53 -46.97
CA GLU A 385 -11.78 9.39 -46.94
C GLU A 385 -12.68 9.50 -45.70
N SER A 386 -13.96 9.14 -45.83
CA SER A 386 -14.90 9.22 -44.71
C SER A 386 -15.88 8.06 -44.68
N ALA A 387 -16.29 7.70 -43.47
CA ALA A 387 -17.29 6.68 -43.16
C ALA A 387 -18.30 7.22 -42.15
N LEU A 388 -19.47 6.57 -42.06
CA LEU A 388 -20.46 6.84 -41.02
C LEU A 388 -20.60 5.63 -40.11
N THR A 389 -20.76 5.86 -38.81
CA THR A 389 -21.08 4.78 -37.88
C THR A 389 -22.49 4.22 -38.12
N ASP A 390 -22.65 2.90 -37.96
CA ASP A 390 -23.94 2.22 -38.02
C ASP A 390 -24.79 2.41 -36.74
N TYR A 391 -25.95 1.74 -36.65
CA TYR A 391 -26.84 1.83 -35.48
C TYR A 391 -26.22 1.27 -34.18
N ARG A 392 -25.14 0.49 -34.28
CA ARG A 392 -24.35 -0.03 -33.15
C ARG A 392 -23.13 0.86 -32.85
N GLY A 393 -23.02 2.02 -33.50
CA GLY A 393 -21.90 2.94 -33.37
C GLY A 393 -20.61 2.45 -34.03
N THR A 394 -20.66 1.40 -34.86
CA THR A 394 -19.48 0.76 -35.45
C THR A 394 -19.11 1.42 -36.77
N TYR A 395 -17.81 1.58 -37.06
CA TYR A 395 -17.30 2.06 -38.35
C TYR A 395 -16.12 1.23 -38.85
N THR A 396 -15.77 1.41 -40.12
CA THR A 396 -14.52 0.93 -40.72
C THR A 396 -14.07 1.92 -41.79
N ILE A 397 -12.78 2.27 -41.80
CA ILE A 397 -12.20 3.29 -42.69
C ILE A 397 -10.75 2.94 -43.03
N LYS A 398 -10.26 3.36 -44.20
CA LYS A 398 -8.82 3.29 -44.52
C LYS A 398 -8.13 4.61 -44.18
N VAL A 399 -7.00 4.52 -43.50
CA VAL A 399 -6.20 5.67 -43.05
C VAL A 399 -4.72 5.25 -43.01
N LYS A 400 -3.80 6.19 -43.09
CA LYS A 400 -2.37 5.88 -42.90
C LYS A 400 -2.15 5.39 -41.46
N ASP A 401 -1.22 4.46 -41.27
CA ASP A 401 -0.84 3.94 -39.95
C ASP A 401 -0.38 5.04 -38.99
N ASN A 402 0.26 6.09 -39.49
CA ASN A 402 0.59 7.30 -38.75
C ASN A 402 -0.39 8.47 -38.95
N GLY A 403 -1.57 8.20 -39.52
CA GLY A 403 -2.56 9.22 -39.86
C GLY A 403 -3.50 9.58 -38.71
N ARG A 404 -4.44 10.50 -38.97
CA ARG A 404 -5.40 11.00 -37.99
C ARG A 404 -6.85 10.77 -38.44
N LEU A 405 -7.69 10.40 -37.48
CA LEU A 405 -9.13 10.27 -37.65
C LEU A 405 -9.85 11.39 -36.90
N ILE A 406 -10.71 12.11 -37.62
CA ILE A 406 -11.60 13.15 -37.12
C ILE A 406 -13.01 12.58 -37.01
N PHE A 407 -13.60 12.67 -35.83
CA PHE A 407 -14.94 12.22 -35.50
C PHE A 407 -15.83 13.44 -35.27
N SER A 408 -16.90 13.58 -36.06
CA SER A 408 -17.82 14.72 -35.99
C SER A 408 -19.28 14.29 -36.04
N LYS A 409 -20.11 14.93 -35.21
CA LYS A 409 -21.57 14.73 -35.18
C LYS A 409 -22.26 15.95 -34.57
N LYS A 410 -23.34 16.44 -35.19
CA LYS A 410 -24.10 17.60 -34.69
C LYS A 410 -24.54 17.39 -33.22
N GLY A 411 -24.21 18.35 -32.36
CA GLY A 411 -24.51 18.33 -30.93
C GLY A 411 -23.49 17.55 -30.09
N PHE A 412 -22.32 17.25 -30.65
CA PHE A 412 -21.19 16.60 -29.98
C PHE A 412 -19.88 17.30 -30.38
N ALA A 413 -18.98 17.42 -29.41
CA ALA A 413 -17.67 18.00 -29.64
C ALA A 413 -16.85 17.11 -30.58
N ASP A 414 -16.29 17.73 -31.63
CA ASP A 414 -15.42 17.06 -32.58
C ASP A 414 -14.19 16.49 -31.86
N LYS A 415 -13.74 15.32 -32.29
CA LYS A 415 -12.61 14.61 -31.66
C LYS A 415 -11.64 14.11 -32.72
N THR A 416 -10.36 14.34 -32.50
CA THR A 416 -9.29 13.91 -33.41
C THR A 416 -8.36 12.92 -32.69
N ILE A 417 -8.04 11.79 -33.32
CA ILE A 417 -7.21 10.72 -32.77
C ILE A 417 -6.12 10.36 -33.77
N GLU A 418 -4.87 10.25 -33.28
CA GLU A 418 -3.77 9.65 -34.04
C GLU A 418 -3.91 8.12 -34.05
N VAL A 419 -3.77 7.50 -35.22
CA VAL A 419 -4.00 6.07 -35.43
C VAL A 419 -2.89 5.22 -34.83
N GLU A 420 -1.63 5.70 -34.83
CA GLU A 420 -0.45 5.03 -34.23
C GLU A 420 -0.33 3.52 -34.57
N GLY A 421 -0.72 3.13 -35.79
CA GLY A 421 -0.71 1.74 -36.27
C GLY A 421 -1.83 0.85 -35.72
N GLN A 422 -2.75 1.40 -34.94
CA GLN A 422 -3.89 0.68 -34.38
C GLN A 422 -4.91 0.32 -35.47
N THR A 423 -5.35 -0.93 -35.50
CA THR A 423 -6.42 -1.39 -36.41
C THR A 423 -7.81 -1.36 -35.76
N ASP A 424 -7.90 -1.10 -34.46
CA ASP A 424 -9.15 -0.93 -33.70
C ASP A 424 -9.08 0.36 -32.87
N VAL A 425 -9.86 1.36 -33.23
CA VAL A 425 -9.88 2.69 -32.60
C VAL A 425 -11.31 2.99 -32.17
N SER A 426 -11.63 2.71 -30.90
CA SER A 426 -12.94 3.01 -30.31
C SER A 426 -12.86 4.26 -29.42
N ILE A 427 -13.83 5.15 -29.52
CA ILE A 427 -13.80 6.45 -28.84
C ILE A 427 -15.12 6.81 -28.15
N GLN A 428 -15.02 7.74 -27.21
CA GLN A 428 -16.14 8.40 -26.55
C GLN A 428 -16.24 9.86 -26.99
N MET A 429 -17.44 10.31 -27.35
CA MET A 429 -17.76 11.71 -27.67
C MET A 429 -18.66 12.33 -26.59
N ALA A 430 -18.39 13.58 -26.23
CA ALA A 430 -19.23 14.37 -25.31
C ALA A 430 -20.17 15.26 -26.12
N LYS A 431 -21.36 15.56 -25.57
CA LYS A 431 -22.27 16.55 -26.18
C LYS A 431 -21.64 17.94 -26.11
N ASP A 432 -21.87 18.76 -27.12
CA ASP A 432 -21.59 20.20 -27.03
C ASP A 432 -22.50 20.81 -25.97
N GLU A 433 -21.96 21.64 -25.07
CA GLU A 433 -22.74 22.42 -24.09
C GLU A 433 -23.60 23.50 -24.77
#